data_AF-A0A5T1S2K7-F1
#
_entry.id   AF-A0A5T1S2K7-F1
#
_cell.length_a   1.000
_cell.length_b   1.000
_cell.length_c   1.000
_cell.angle_alpha   90.00
_cell.angle_beta   90.00
_cell.angle_gamma   90.00
#
_symmetry.space_group_name_H-M   'P 1'
#
loop_
_entity.id
_entity.type
_entity.pdbx_description
1 polymer ?
#
loop_
_entity_poly.entity_id
_entity_poly.type
_entity_poly.pdbx_seq_one_letter_code
_entity_poly.pdbx_strand_id
1 'polypeptide(L)'
;MMKINSLNKINFIKSTDLLYAQRTGISKEDELFNNLTADFKLSKPFDYQIAFFKHNEIYHCFLAPVYKLKKSRFCFPEPLIFQALFDERFIEESDYCVLNLYDQTLYLYFYQEGKFINLKKIENFNPSNMDLFFKQNRFIELLKHYESKLLLYQDLD
;
A
#
# COMPACT_ATOMS: atom_id res chain seq x y z
N MET A 1 8.63 35.99 4.25
CA MET A 1 9.03 34.60 3.91
C MET A 1 8.55 33.71 5.05
N MET A 2 7.41 33.03 4.86
CA MET A 2 6.77 32.22 5.91
C MET A 2 7.53 30.90 6.04
N LYS A 3 8.13 30.62 7.21
CA LYS A 3 8.69 29.30 7.50
C LYS A 3 7.52 28.32 7.56
N ILE A 4 7.31 27.57 6.47
CA ILE A 4 6.39 26.42 6.50
C ILE A 4 6.95 25.46 7.53
N ASN A 5 6.30 25.36 8.68
CA ASN A 5 6.68 24.40 9.72
C ASN A 5 6.62 23.00 9.10
N SER A 6 7.79 22.35 8.97
CA SER A 6 7.94 21.00 8.42
C SER A 6 7.08 19.95 9.15
N LEU A 7 6.63 20.25 10.36
CA LEU A 7 5.73 19.45 11.19
C LEU A 7 4.34 19.21 10.58
N ASN A 8 3.89 20.07 9.66
CA ASN A 8 2.57 19.96 9.03
C ASN A 8 2.60 19.32 7.64
N LYS A 9 3.77 18.84 7.16
CA LYS A 9 3.87 18.20 5.85
C LYS A 9 3.33 16.77 5.92
N ILE A 10 2.32 16.45 5.12
CA ILE A 10 1.85 15.07 4.94
C ILE A 10 2.97 14.26 4.27
N ASN A 11 3.27 13.11 4.84
CA ASN A 11 4.24 12.17 4.28
C ASN A 11 3.58 10.82 4.03
N PHE A 12 4.01 10.19 2.95
CA PHE A 12 3.64 8.83 2.62
C PHE A 12 4.86 7.92 2.78
N ILE A 13 4.70 6.80 3.46
CA ILE A 13 5.71 5.75 3.56
C ILE A 13 5.56 4.84 2.35
N LYS A 14 6.61 4.76 1.52
CA LYS A 14 6.63 3.95 0.30
C LYS A 14 6.41 2.48 0.63
N SER A 15 5.80 1.73 -0.28
CA SER A 15 5.52 0.30 -0.08
C SER A 15 6.76 -0.59 0.05
N THR A 16 7.93 -0.10 -0.36
CA THR A 16 9.24 -0.72 -0.09
C THR A 16 9.58 -0.74 1.39
N ASP A 17 9.09 0.25 2.16
CA ASP A 17 9.32 0.38 3.60
C ASP A 17 8.13 -0.14 4.43
N LEU A 18 7.13 -0.74 3.79
CA LEU A 18 5.92 -1.26 4.44
C LEU A 18 5.83 -2.79 4.38
N LEU A 19 5.52 -3.38 5.54
CA LEU A 19 4.98 -4.73 5.65
C LEU A 19 3.45 -4.63 5.65
N TYR A 20 2.79 -5.42 4.80
CA TYR A 20 1.34 -5.37 4.63
C TYR A 20 0.72 -6.74 4.86
N ALA A 21 -0.38 -6.78 5.61
CA ALA A 21 -1.20 -7.97 5.74
C ALA A 21 -2.67 -7.63 6.00
N GLN A 22 -3.54 -8.59 5.68
CA GLN A 22 -4.98 -8.52 5.94
C GLN A 22 -5.36 -9.42 7.12
N ARG A 23 -6.23 -8.94 8.01
CA ARG A 23 -6.80 -9.75 9.10
C ARG A 23 -8.31 -9.67 9.06
N THR A 24 -8.99 -10.78 9.26
CA THR A 24 -10.45 -10.83 9.37
C THR A 24 -10.87 -10.98 10.82
N GLY A 25 -12.07 -10.51 11.16
CA GLY A 25 -12.65 -10.63 12.52
C GLY A 25 -12.58 -9.35 13.33
N ILE A 26 -12.70 -9.45 14.65
CA ILE A 26 -12.59 -8.33 15.59
C ILE A 26 -11.32 -8.55 16.41
N SER A 27 -10.37 -7.62 16.32
CA SER A 27 -9.13 -7.66 17.09
C SER A 27 -8.85 -6.27 17.65
N LYS A 28 -8.30 -6.21 18.87
CA LYS A 28 -7.77 -4.96 19.42
C LYS A 28 -6.45 -4.61 18.74
N GLU A 29 -6.05 -3.34 18.77
CA GLU A 29 -4.79 -2.87 18.15
C GLU A 29 -3.57 -3.67 18.65
N ASP A 30 -3.42 -3.85 19.96
CA ASP A 30 -2.30 -4.61 20.54
C ASP A 30 -2.27 -6.07 20.05
N GLU A 31 -3.45 -6.67 19.89
CA GLU A 31 -3.58 -8.04 19.40
C GLU A 31 -3.22 -8.13 17.92
N LEU A 32 -3.69 -7.17 17.10
CA LEU A 32 -3.30 -7.04 15.70
C LEU A 32 -1.78 -6.91 15.58
N PHE A 33 -1.17 -6.02 16.36
CA PHE A 33 0.27 -5.79 16.36
C PHE A 33 1.05 -7.05 16.74
N ASN A 34 0.68 -7.72 17.83
CA ASN A 34 1.36 -8.94 18.28
C ASN A 34 1.25 -10.06 17.24
N ASN A 35 0.07 -10.26 16.66
CA ASN A 35 -0.12 -11.27 15.61
C ASN A 35 0.73 -10.96 14.38
N LEU A 36 0.69 -9.71 13.90
CA LEU A 36 1.44 -9.31 12.71
C LEU A 36 2.95 -9.40 12.91
N THR A 37 3.46 -8.96 14.06
CA THR A 37 4.91 -9.01 14.36
C THR A 37 5.41 -10.45 14.43
N ALA A 38 4.60 -11.37 14.93
CA ALA A 38 4.87 -12.81 14.90
C ALA A 38 4.86 -13.37 13.47
N ASP A 39 3.85 -13.03 12.66
CA ASP A 39 3.71 -13.51 11.27
C ASP A 39 4.86 -13.04 10.38
N PHE A 40 5.31 -11.79 10.57
CA PHE A 40 6.50 -11.25 9.90
C PHE A 40 7.82 -11.68 10.53
N LYS A 41 7.80 -12.47 11.61
CA LYS A 41 8.99 -12.97 12.33
C LYS A 41 9.95 -11.85 12.73
N LEU A 42 9.41 -10.74 13.25
CA LEU A 42 10.20 -9.57 13.62
C LEU A 42 10.96 -9.82 14.93
N SER A 43 12.29 -9.67 14.90
CA SER A 43 13.15 -9.86 16.07
C SER A 43 13.05 -8.72 17.09
N LYS A 44 12.64 -7.53 16.66
CA LYS A 44 12.42 -6.34 17.50
C LYS A 44 11.09 -5.68 17.15
N PRO A 45 9.95 -6.21 17.62
CA PRO A 45 8.61 -5.69 17.29
C PRO A 45 8.48 -4.18 17.57
N PHE A 46 8.99 -3.71 18.70
CA PHE A 46 8.90 -2.30 19.11
C PHE A 46 9.71 -1.31 18.25
N ASP A 47 10.54 -1.80 17.33
CA ASP A 47 11.17 -0.95 16.30
C ASP A 47 10.21 -0.65 15.14
N TYR A 48 8.96 -1.12 15.21
CA TYR A 48 7.92 -0.92 14.21
C TYR A 48 6.71 -0.19 14.79
N GLN A 49 6.02 0.55 13.93
CA GLN A 49 4.73 1.16 14.21
C GLN A 49 3.69 0.59 13.25
N ILE A 50 2.48 0.37 13.76
CA ILE A 50 1.33 -0.09 12.98
C ILE A 50 0.44 1.09 12.60
N ALA A 51 -0.08 1.04 11.37
CA ALA A 51 -1.25 1.77 10.94
C ALA A 51 -2.25 0.77 10.37
N PHE A 52 -3.53 0.90 10.71
CA PHE A 52 -4.56 0.01 10.18
C PHE A 52 -5.89 0.74 9.99
N PHE A 53 -6.71 0.19 9.11
CA PHE A 53 -8.11 0.58 8.98
C PHE A 53 -8.95 -0.64 8.61
N LYS A 54 -10.27 -0.55 8.80
CA LYS A 54 -11.22 -1.62 8.52
C LYS A 54 -12.07 -1.31 7.29
N HIS A 55 -12.23 -2.28 6.40
CA HIS A 55 -13.15 -2.23 5.27
C HIS A 55 -13.77 -3.63 5.05
N ASN A 56 -15.11 -3.73 4.96
CA ASN A 56 -15.84 -4.99 4.73
C ASN A 56 -15.37 -6.18 5.59
N GLU A 57 -15.23 -5.97 6.91
CA GLU A 57 -14.71 -6.96 7.89
C GLU A 57 -13.22 -7.34 7.78
N ILE A 58 -12.47 -6.68 6.91
CA ILE A 58 -11.04 -6.88 6.73
C ILE A 58 -10.29 -5.68 7.32
N TYR A 59 -9.36 -5.96 8.23
CA TYR A 59 -8.34 -5.01 8.66
C TYR A 59 -7.18 -5.02 7.67
N HIS A 60 -6.91 -3.86 7.07
CA HIS A 60 -5.73 -3.61 6.26
C HIS A 60 -4.65 -3.05 7.16
N CYS A 61 -3.64 -3.86 7.46
CA CYS A 61 -2.61 -3.53 8.43
C CYS A 61 -1.28 -3.25 7.73
N PHE A 62 -0.65 -2.16 8.12
CA PHE A 62 0.64 -1.71 7.62
C PHE A 62 1.60 -1.55 8.79
N LEU A 63 2.75 -2.21 8.72
CA LEU A 63 3.85 -2.06 9.66
C LEU A 63 5.00 -1.36 8.97
N ALA A 64 5.52 -0.32 9.61
CA ALA A 64 6.68 0.44 9.13
C ALA A 64 7.75 0.48 10.23
N PRO A 65 9.04 0.30 9.89
CA PRO A 65 10.10 0.55 10.86
C PRO A 65 10.08 2.02 11.30
N VAL A 66 10.15 2.28 12.60
CA VAL A 66 10.09 3.64 13.18
C VAL A 66 11.15 4.55 12.59
N TYR A 67 12.36 4.04 12.31
CA TYR A 67 13.45 4.83 11.72
C TYR A 67 13.18 5.28 10.28
N LYS A 68 12.23 4.65 9.57
CA LYS A 68 11.75 5.06 8.24
C LYS A 68 10.64 6.11 8.30
N LEU A 69 10.04 6.33 9.48
CA LEU A 69 9.02 7.35 9.66
C LEU A 69 9.64 8.73 9.65
N LYS A 70 9.12 9.61 8.78
CA LYS A 70 9.55 11.01 8.74
C LYS A 70 9.08 11.72 10.01
N LYS A 71 9.83 12.72 10.47
CA LYS A 71 9.50 13.59 11.62
C LYS A 71 8.32 14.54 11.30
N SER A 72 7.18 13.98 10.93
CA SER A 72 5.91 14.68 10.71
C SER A 72 4.83 14.04 11.56
N ARG A 73 3.83 14.83 11.94
CA ARG A 73 2.63 14.32 12.63
C ARG A 73 1.73 13.49 11.71
N PHE A 74 1.87 13.66 10.40
CA PHE A 74 0.98 13.07 9.41
C PHE A 74 1.78 12.16 8.49
N CYS A 75 1.78 10.87 8.80
CA CYS A 75 2.50 9.85 8.06
C CYS A 75 1.55 8.70 7.74
N PHE A 76 1.33 8.44 6.45
CA PHE A 76 0.35 7.47 5.98
C PHE A 76 1.01 6.41 5.08
N PRO A 77 0.45 5.20 4.98
CA PRO A 77 0.84 4.24 3.96
C PRO A 77 0.63 4.82 2.55
N GLU A 78 1.62 4.65 1.65
CA GLU A 78 1.53 5.10 0.26
C GLU A 78 0.24 4.69 -0.45
N PRO A 79 -0.30 3.45 -0.33
CA PRO A 79 -1.53 3.09 -1.02
C PRO A 79 -2.74 3.99 -0.68
N LEU A 80 -2.73 4.69 0.46
CA LEU A 80 -3.84 5.59 0.81
C LEU A 80 -3.86 6.89 0.01
N ILE A 81 -2.78 7.23 -0.69
CA ILE A 81 -2.76 8.42 -1.55
C ILE A 81 -3.83 8.34 -2.65
N PHE A 82 -4.02 7.17 -3.25
CA PHE A 82 -4.94 7.01 -4.38
C PHE A 82 -6.41 7.02 -3.94
N GLN A 83 -6.70 6.58 -2.71
CA GLN A 83 -8.03 6.79 -2.14
C GLN A 83 -8.33 8.29 -1.98
N ALA A 84 -7.36 9.09 -1.51
CA ALA A 84 -7.53 10.54 -1.43
C ALA A 84 -7.69 11.18 -2.82
N LEU A 85 -6.95 10.71 -3.83
CA LEU A 85 -7.10 11.18 -5.21
C LEU A 85 -8.47 10.84 -5.80
N PHE A 86 -9.00 9.66 -5.50
CA PHE A 86 -10.36 9.28 -5.86
C PHE A 86 -11.41 10.16 -5.17
N ASP A 87 -11.28 10.39 -3.86
CA ASP A 87 -12.21 11.26 -3.10
C ASP A 87 -12.22 12.70 -3.68
N GLU A 88 -11.08 13.18 -4.17
CA GLU A 88 -10.91 14.47 -4.86
C GLU A 88 -11.26 14.43 -6.38
N ARG A 89 -11.80 13.31 -6.88
CA ARG A 89 -12.25 13.11 -8.27
C ARG A 89 -11.15 13.21 -9.33
N PHE A 90 -9.89 12.93 -8.97
CA PHE A 90 -8.79 12.77 -9.94
C PHE A 90 -8.75 11.39 -10.59
N ILE A 91 -9.50 10.42 -10.04
CA ILE A 91 -9.68 9.09 -10.58
C ILE A 91 -11.18 8.91 -10.84
N GLU A 92 -11.55 8.63 -12.09
CA GLU A 92 -12.96 8.50 -12.49
C GLU A 92 -13.48 7.07 -12.28
N GLU A 93 -12.61 6.07 -12.43
CA GLU A 93 -12.93 4.68 -12.21
C GLU A 93 -13.23 4.40 -10.74
N SER A 94 -14.36 3.74 -10.46
CA SER A 94 -14.70 3.27 -9.12
C SER A 94 -13.76 2.14 -8.67
N ASP A 95 -13.50 1.19 -9.57
CA ASP A 95 -12.72 -0.02 -9.29
C ASP A 95 -11.46 -0.01 -10.15
N TYR A 96 -10.31 0.10 -9.50
CA TYR A 96 -9.05 0.34 -10.19
C TYR A 96 -7.87 -0.32 -9.49
N CYS A 97 -6.81 -0.54 -10.26
CA CYS A 97 -5.55 -1.09 -9.81
C CYS A 97 -4.43 -0.12 -10.15
N VAL A 98 -3.67 0.32 -9.15
CA VAL A 98 -2.49 1.17 -9.34
C VAL A 98 -1.23 0.33 -9.34
N LEU A 99 -0.37 0.58 -10.34
CA LEU A 99 0.91 -0.09 -10.52
C LEU A 99 2.05 0.84 -10.10
N ASN A 100 2.79 0.48 -9.05
CA ASN A 100 4.02 1.15 -8.67
C ASN A 100 5.21 0.20 -8.80
N LEU A 101 6.28 0.62 -9.48
CA LEU A 101 7.50 -0.18 -9.65
C LEU A 101 8.64 0.42 -8.83
N TYR A 102 9.22 -0.38 -7.93
CA TYR A 102 10.39 -0.01 -7.14
C TYR A 102 11.42 -1.13 -7.15
N ASP A 103 12.67 -0.84 -7.52
CA ASP A 103 13.79 -1.80 -7.48
C ASP A 103 13.44 -3.19 -8.06
N GLN A 104 12.81 -3.21 -9.25
CA GLN A 104 12.32 -4.43 -9.92
C GLN A 104 11.22 -5.19 -9.15
N THR A 105 10.54 -4.55 -8.21
CA THR A 105 9.38 -5.10 -7.52
C THR A 105 8.15 -4.29 -7.92
N LEU A 106 7.18 -4.98 -8.50
CA LEU A 106 5.90 -4.42 -8.89
C LEU A 106 4.91 -4.52 -7.74
N TYR A 107 4.41 -3.37 -7.30
CA TYR A 107 3.39 -3.23 -6.29
C TYR A 107 2.06 -2.91 -6.96
N LEU A 108 1.05 -3.71 -6.65
CA LEU A 108 -0.30 -3.61 -7.20
C LEU A 108 -1.25 -3.22 -6.08
N TYR A 109 -1.84 -2.04 -6.16
CA TYR A 109 -2.82 -1.56 -5.19
C TYR A 109 -4.20 -1.66 -5.80
N PHE A 110 -5.07 -2.45 -5.20
CA PHE A 110 -6.43 -2.68 -5.69
C PHE A 110 -7.42 -1.85 -4.89
N TYR A 111 -8.36 -1.25 -5.59
CA TYR A 111 -9.41 -0.41 -5.02
C TYR A 111 -10.77 -0.83 -5.57
N GLN A 112 -11.78 -0.79 -4.71
CA GLN A 112 -13.18 -1.01 -5.03
C GLN A 112 -13.99 0.14 -4.46
N GLU A 113 -14.81 0.77 -5.29
CA GLU A 113 -15.53 2.01 -4.95
C GLU A 113 -14.59 3.07 -4.33
N GLY A 114 -13.37 3.17 -4.87
CA GLY A 114 -12.32 4.06 -4.37
C GLY A 114 -11.65 3.67 -3.07
N LYS A 115 -12.10 2.61 -2.39
CA LYS A 115 -11.50 2.13 -1.14
C LYS A 115 -10.43 1.10 -1.40
N PHE A 116 -9.31 1.21 -0.71
CA PHE A 116 -8.22 0.23 -0.83
C PHE A 116 -8.68 -1.14 -0.30
N ILE A 117 -8.54 -2.16 -1.13
CA ILE A 117 -8.95 -3.55 -0.83
C ILE A 117 -7.80 -4.54 -0.85
N ASN A 118 -6.67 -4.26 -1.54
CA ASN A 118 -5.53 -5.15 -1.49
C ASN A 118 -4.21 -4.54 -1.94
N LEU A 119 -3.11 -5.11 -1.47
CA LEU A 119 -1.78 -4.91 -2.01
C LEU A 119 -1.15 -6.26 -2.36
N LYS A 120 -0.71 -6.39 -3.61
CA LYS A 120 0.11 -7.53 -4.07
C LYS A 120 1.50 -7.03 -4.45
N LYS A 121 2.51 -7.84 -4.17
CA LYS A 121 3.91 -7.59 -4.52
C LYS A 121 4.34 -8.68 -5.49
N ILE A 122 4.98 -8.31 -6.60
CA ILE A 122 5.58 -9.25 -7.54
C ILE A 122 7.05 -8.86 -7.73
N GLU A 123 7.94 -9.71 -7.26
CA GLU A 123 9.39 -9.50 -7.32
C GLU A 123 9.97 -9.85 -8.71
N ASN A 124 11.17 -9.36 -9.00
CA ASN A 124 11.92 -9.64 -10.25
C ASN A 124 11.18 -9.19 -11.54
N PHE A 125 10.46 -8.07 -11.45
CA PHE A 125 9.88 -7.39 -12.60
C PHE A 125 10.98 -6.93 -13.57
N ASN A 126 10.94 -7.46 -14.79
CA ASN A 126 11.82 -7.05 -15.87
C ASN A 126 11.06 -6.15 -16.87
N PRO A 127 11.31 -4.82 -16.89
CA PRO A 127 10.63 -3.90 -17.80
C PRO A 127 10.87 -4.23 -19.28
N SER A 128 11.99 -4.89 -19.60
CA SER A 128 12.39 -5.24 -20.96
C SER A 128 11.43 -6.20 -21.65
N ASN A 129 10.58 -6.92 -20.90
CA ASN A 129 9.63 -7.87 -21.46
C ASN A 129 8.33 -7.92 -20.64
N MET A 130 7.64 -6.78 -20.55
CA MET A 130 6.38 -6.65 -19.82
C MET A 130 5.33 -7.69 -20.25
N ASP A 131 5.21 -7.97 -21.56
CA ASP A 131 4.22 -8.93 -22.07
C ASP A 131 4.45 -10.34 -21.54
N LEU A 132 5.71 -10.81 -21.54
CA LEU A 132 6.05 -12.12 -20.99
C LEU A 132 5.82 -12.14 -19.47
N PHE A 133 6.21 -11.07 -18.78
CA PHE A 133 6.03 -10.94 -17.34
C PHE A 133 4.54 -10.99 -16.94
N PHE A 134 3.69 -10.21 -17.62
CA PHE A 134 2.25 -10.18 -17.34
C PHE A 134 1.59 -11.52 -17.65
N LYS A 135 2.01 -12.22 -18.70
CA LYS A 135 1.54 -13.58 -19.00
C LYS A 135 1.96 -14.58 -17.93
N GLN A 136 3.23 -14.60 -17.53
CA GLN A 136 3.75 -15.53 -16.52
C GLN A 136 3.08 -15.35 -15.16
N ASN A 137 2.82 -14.11 -14.76
CA ASN A 137 2.20 -13.78 -13.48
C ASN A 137 0.67 -13.78 -13.53
N ARG A 138 0.05 -14.23 -14.64
CA ARG A 138 -1.41 -14.27 -14.84
C ARG A 138 -2.09 -12.95 -14.49
N PHE A 139 -1.43 -11.86 -14.89
CA PHE A 139 -1.76 -10.51 -14.47
C PHE A 139 -3.16 -10.08 -14.93
N ILE A 140 -3.56 -10.48 -16.14
CA ILE A 140 -4.90 -10.22 -16.66
C ILE A 140 -5.95 -10.95 -15.83
N GLU A 141 -5.70 -12.21 -15.44
CA GLU A 141 -6.62 -12.92 -14.54
C GLU A 141 -6.69 -12.30 -13.15
N LEU A 142 -5.57 -11.76 -12.66
CA LEU A 142 -5.54 -11.03 -11.38
C LEU A 142 -6.39 -9.76 -11.44
N LEU A 143 -6.26 -8.95 -12.51
CA LEU A 143 -7.09 -7.76 -12.72
C LEU A 143 -8.58 -8.12 -12.84
N LYS A 144 -8.90 -9.19 -13.58
CA LYS A 144 -10.28 -9.70 -13.70
C LYS A 144 -10.84 -10.17 -12.35
N HIS A 145 -10.03 -10.82 -11.52
CA HIS A 145 -10.46 -11.30 -10.20
C HIS A 145 -10.87 -10.15 -9.27
N TYR A 146 -10.20 -9.00 -9.36
CA TYR A 146 -10.53 -7.80 -8.58
C TYR A 146 -11.44 -6.82 -9.32
N GLU A 147 -11.99 -7.21 -10.48
CA GLU A 147 -12.86 -6.35 -11.32
C GLU A 147 -12.27 -4.97 -11.61
N SER A 148 -10.92 -4.88 -11.62
CA SER A 148 -10.21 -3.61 -11.59
C SER A 148 -9.75 -3.17 -12.98
N LYS A 149 -9.88 -1.87 -13.26
CA LYS A 149 -9.21 -1.22 -14.40
C LYS A 149 -7.77 -0.83 -14.05
N LEU A 150 -6.86 -0.99 -15.02
CA LEU A 150 -5.45 -0.66 -14.83
C LEU A 150 -5.22 0.85 -14.92
N LEU A 151 -4.74 1.46 -13.83
CA LEU A 151 -4.24 2.83 -13.80
C LEU A 151 -2.72 2.80 -13.55
N LEU A 152 -1.96 3.33 -14.50
CA LEU A 152 -0.51 3.42 -14.38
C LEU A 152 -0.16 4.76 -13.72
N TYR A 153 0.41 4.69 -12.51
CA TYR A 153 1.07 5.82 -11.88
C TYR A 153 2.58 5.56 -11.91
N GLN A 154 3.27 6.28 -12.78
CA GLN A 154 4.73 6.26 -12.84
C GLN A 154 5.22 7.46 -12.01
N ASP A 155 6.04 7.22 -10.99
CA ASP A 155 6.87 8.30 -10.42
C ASP A 155 7.76 8.80 -11.59
N LEU A 156 7.37 9.94 -12.19
CA LEU A 156 8.24 10.75 -13.03
C LEU A 156 9.15 11.54 -12.09
N ASP A 157 10.33 10.97 -11.82
CA ASP A 157 11.50 11.55 -11.15
C ASP A 157 11.31 12.29 -9.79
#